data_AF-A0AAN7L7E5-F1
#
_entry.id   AF-A0AAN7L7E5-F1
#
_cell.length_a   1.000
_cell.length_b   1.000
_cell.length_c   1.000
_cell.angle_alpha   90.00
_cell.angle_beta   90.00
_cell.angle_gamma   90.00
#
_symmetry.space_group_name_H-M   'P 1'
#
loop_
_entity.id
_entity.type
_entity.pdbx_description
1 polymer ?
#
loop_
_entity_poly.entity_id
_entity_poly.type
_entity_poly.pdbx_seq_one_letter_code
_entity_poly.pdbx_strand_id
1 'polypeptide(L)'
;MFLIPTFSLHFSSSPITSIHSRRLLFKTIPGAGQAASLESLEGTTISFSLSKGNQIHKYVQFLAASTKNPKLKEIYSSCAENYDDFIGNLQNGQGCSRARTTTASRRWRPPP
;
A
#
# COMPACT_ATOMS: atom_id res chain seq x y z
N MET A 1 8.83 25.46 8.91
CA MET A 1 7.58 24.81 9.35
C MET A 1 7.26 23.71 8.35
N PHE A 2 7.75 22.49 8.59
CA PHE A 2 7.59 21.37 7.65
C PHE A 2 6.38 20.53 8.09
N LEU A 3 5.33 20.56 7.29
CA LEU A 3 4.16 19.69 7.42
C LEU A 3 4.57 18.28 7.02
N ILE A 4 4.81 17.42 8.01
CA ILE A 4 4.89 15.97 7.80
C ILE A 4 3.44 15.50 7.62
N PRO A 5 3.03 14.98 6.45
CA PRO A 5 1.71 14.37 6.34
C PRO A 5 1.74 13.07 7.14
N THR A 6 1.14 13.11 8.34
CA THR A 6 0.79 11.93 9.13
C THR A 6 -0.19 11.07 8.34
N PHE A 7 0.32 10.13 7.55
CA PHE A 7 -0.46 8.99 7.07
C PHE A 7 -0.55 7.97 8.22
N SER A 8 -1.37 8.28 9.22
CA SER A 8 -1.83 7.26 10.18
C SER A 8 -2.76 6.32 9.44
N LEU A 9 -2.22 5.22 8.91
CA LEU A 9 -3.01 4.04 8.58
C LEU A 9 -3.39 3.36 9.91
N HIS A 10 -4.40 3.92 10.58
CA HIS A 10 -5.03 3.31 11.74
C HIS A 10 -5.88 2.14 11.23
N PHE A 11 -5.27 0.96 11.11
CA PHE A 11 -5.99 -0.29 10.86
C PHE A 11 -6.69 -0.71 12.16
N SER A 12 -7.73 0.04 12.54
CA SER A 12 -8.58 -0.26 13.70
C SER A 12 -9.54 -1.38 13.32
N SER A 13 -9.34 -2.53 13.93
CA SER A 13 -10.31 -3.61 14.02
C SER A 13 -11.52 -3.20 14.88
N SER A 14 -12.32 -2.24 14.40
CA SER A 14 -13.57 -1.80 15.05
C SER A 14 -14.68 -1.56 14.02
N PRO A 15 -15.89 -2.12 14.17
CA PRO A 15 -16.88 -2.23 13.10
C PRO A 15 -17.71 -0.96 12.78
N ILE A 16 -17.22 0.27 13.07
CA ILE A 16 -18.01 1.51 12.93
C ILE A 16 -17.48 2.48 11.83
N THR A 17 -16.49 2.13 11.01
CA THR A 17 -15.88 3.06 10.02
C THR A 17 -16.15 2.75 8.54
N SER A 18 -17.21 2.01 8.19
CA SER A 18 -17.39 1.49 6.82
C SER A 18 -17.62 2.58 5.73
N ILE A 19 -18.34 3.67 6.02
CA ILE A 19 -18.73 4.66 5.00
C ILE A 19 -17.67 5.75 4.79
N HIS A 20 -17.05 6.24 5.88
CA HIS A 20 -16.02 7.28 5.81
C HIS A 20 -14.76 6.77 5.09
N SER A 21 -14.37 5.53 5.37
CA SER A 21 -13.23 4.87 4.74
C SER A 21 -13.42 4.70 3.24
N ARG A 22 -14.64 4.33 2.79
CA ARG A 22 -14.96 4.20 1.36
C ARG A 22 -14.88 5.53 0.60
N ARG A 23 -15.43 6.61 1.17
CA ARG A 23 -15.35 7.93 0.53
C ARG A 23 -13.91 8.42 0.41
N LEU A 24 -13.08 8.14 1.41
CA LEU A 24 -11.66 8.44 1.37
C LEU A 24 -10.94 7.58 0.32
N LEU A 25 -11.21 6.27 0.25
CA LEU A 25 -10.61 5.39 -0.75
C LEU A 25 -10.84 5.87 -2.19
N PHE A 26 -12.08 6.19 -2.56
CA PHE A 26 -12.40 6.65 -3.92
C PHE A 26 -11.87 8.06 -4.22
N LYS A 27 -11.66 8.89 -3.19
CA LYS A 27 -11.09 10.24 -3.35
C LYS A 27 -9.57 10.21 -3.45
N THR A 28 -8.93 9.28 -2.75
CA THR A 28 -7.47 9.26 -2.57
C THR A 28 -6.77 8.34 -3.56
N ILE A 29 -7.43 7.29 -4.05
CA ILE A 29 -6.86 6.31 -4.99
C ILE A 29 -7.41 6.59 -6.40
N PRO A 30 -6.61 7.16 -7.31
CA PRO A 30 -7.00 7.31 -8.70
C PRO A 30 -7.32 5.95 -9.31
N GLY A 31 -8.42 5.83 -10.06
CA GLY A 31 -8.84 4.56 -10.67
C GLY A 31 -9.78 3.71 -9.81
N ALA A 32 -9.82 3.90 -8.49
CA ALA A 32 -10.62 3.04 -7.60
C ALA A 32 -12.13 3.13 -7.89
N GLY A 33 -12.63 4.32 -8.25
CA GLY A 33 -14.04 4.53 -8.60
C GLY A 33 -14.45 3.97 -9.97
N GLN A 34 -13.49 3.55 -10.80
CA GLN A 34 -13.71 2.94 -12.12
C GLN A 34 -13.49 1.43 -12.12
N ALA A 35 -13.19 0.82 -10.96
CA ALA A 35 -12.96 -0.62 -10.87
C ALA A 35 -14.24 -1.40 -11.20
N ALA A 36 -14.18 -2.23 -12.24
CA ALA A 36 -15.30 -3.06 -12.70
C ALA A 36 -15.47 -4.35 -11.86
N SER A 37 -14.51 -4.68 -11.00
CA SER A 37 -14.48 -5.90 -10.19
C SER A 37 -13.71 -5.68 -8.89
N LEU A 38 -13.94 -6.55 -7.89
CA LEU A 38 -13.14 -6.54 -6.66
C LEU A 38 -11.64 -6.77 -6.93
N GLU A 39 -11.32 -7.60 -7.94
CA GLU A 39 -9.94 -7.85 -8.35
C GLU A 39 -9.28 -6.61 -8.96
N SER A 40 -10.00 -5.84 -9.79
CA SER A 40 -9.48 -4.58 -10.35
C SER A 40 -9.35 -3.49 -9.30
N LEU A 41 -10.25 -3.46 -8.31
CA LEU A 41 -10.16 -2.55 -7.16
C LEU A 41 -8.94 -2.89 -6.28
N GLU A 42 -8.75 -4.17 -5.98
CA GLU A 42 -7.59 -4.69 -5.26
C GLU A 42 -6.29 -4.36 -5.99
N GLY A 43 -6.20 -4.67 -7.28
CA GLY A 43 -5.03 -4.38 -8.10
C GLY A 43 -4.69 -2.89 -8.14
N THR A 44 -5.69 -2.02 -8.27
CA THR A 44 -5.52 -0.55 -8.26
C THR A 44 -5.03 -0.07 -6.90
N THR A 45 -5.60 -0.59 -5.81
CA THR A 45 -5.24 -0.21 -4.43
C THR A 45 -3.83 -0.66 -4.06
N ILE A 46 -3.45 -1.89 -4.41
CA ILE A 46 -2.11 -2.43 -4.18
C ILE A 46 -1.08 -1.61 -4.99
N SER A 47 -1.35 -1.35 -6.27
CA SER A 47 -0.43 -0.59 -7.13
C SER A 47 -0.22 0.85 -6.64
N PHE A 48 -1.29 1.51 -6.18
CA PHE A 48 -1.20 2.83 -5.58
C PHE A 48 -0.37 2.81 -4.29
N SER A 49 -0.64 1.84 -3.41
CA SER A 49 0.10 1.68 -2.14
C SER A 49 1.58 1.39 -2.38
N LEU A 50 1.92 0.56 -3.37
CA LEU A 50 3.30 0.31 -3.77
C LEU A 50 3.99 1.57 -4.32
N SER A 51 3.31 2.34 -5.17
CA SER A 51 3.88 3.58 -5.71
C SER A 51 4.19 4.59 -4.60
N LYS A 52 3.26 4.77 -3.65
CA LYS A 52 3.44 5.68 -2.51
C LYS A 52 4.46 5.16 -1.49
N GLY A 53 4.41 3.87 -1.16
CA GLY A 53 5.41 3.22 -0.30
C GLY A 53 6.82 3.44 -0.85
N ASN A 54 7.05 3.20 -2.14
CA ASN A 54 8.34 3.42 -2.79
C ASN A 54 8.78 4.90 -2.78
N GLN A 55 7.87 5.84 -3.02
CA GLN A 55 8.18 7.28 -2.96
C GLN A 55 8.62 7.69 -1.55
N ILE A 56 7.88 7.25 -0.52
CA ILE A 56 8.18 7.60 0.87
C ILE A 56 9.46 6.91 1.31
N HIS A 57 9.67 5.64 0.96
CA HIS A 57 10.89 4.91 1.27
C HIS A 57 12.14 5.65 0.76
N LYS A 58 12.14 6.06 -0.52
CA LYS A 58 13.23 6.85 -1.10
C LYS A 58 13.44 8.18 -0.38
N TYR A 59 12.36 8.88 -0.02
CA TYR A 59 12.44 10.14 0.69
C TYR A 59 13.04 9.98 2.09
N VAL A 60 12.61 8.96 2.82
CA VAL A 60 13.12 8.67 4.17
C VAL A 60 14.58 8.23 4.14
N GLN A 61 14.99 7.41 3.15
CA GLN A 61 16.41 7.07 2.94
C GLN A 61 17.25 8.32 2.67
N PHE A 62 16.75 9.25 1.84
CA PHE A 62 17.43 10.53 1.60
C PHE A 62 17.56 11.36 2.88
N LEU A 63 16.52 11.40 3.71
CA LEU A 63 16.58 12.09 5.01
C LEU A 63 17.60 11.45 5.97
N ALA A 64 17.65 10.12 6.02
CA ALA A 64 18.63 9.39 6.82
C ALA A 64 20.09 9.67 6.38
N ALA A 65 20.31 9.77 5.07
CA ALA A 65 21.62 10.07 4.50
C ALA A 65 22.04 11.54 4.64
N SER A 66 21.09 12.48 4.61
CA SER A 66 21.38 13.93 4.61
C SER A 66 21.44 14.55 6.00
N THR A 67 20.84 13.93 7.01
CA THR A 67 20.83 14.49 8.37
C THR A 67 22.18 14.33 9.08
N LYS A 68 22.62 15.40 9.74
CA LYS A 68 23.78 15.38 10.65
C LYS A 68 23.42 15.01 12.08
N ASN A 69 22.12 14.96 12.40
CA ASN A 69 21.65 14.65 13.74
C ASN A 69 21.57 13.13 13.91
N PRO A 70 22.33 12.52 14.84
CA PRO A 70 22.38 11.07 15.01
C PRO A 70 21.02 10.47 15.43
N LYS A 71 20.23 11.18 16.25
CA LYS A 71 18.88 10.73 16.64
C LYS A 71 17.92 10.71 15.45
N LEU A 72 17.97 11.74 14.60
CA LEU A 72 17.15 11.77 13.38
C LEU A 72 17.58 10.71 12.38
N LYS A 73 18.90 10.44 12.29
CA LYS A 73 19.43 9.38 11.43
C LYS A 73 18.87 8.01 11.82
N GLU A 74 18.85 7.69 13.11
CA GLU A 74 18.28 6.45 13.64
C GLU A 74 16.78 6.35 13.33
N ILE A 75 16.01 7.42 13.62
CA ILE A 75 14.56 7.45 13.36
C ILE A 75 14.26 7.25 11.87
N TYR A 76 14.97 7.95 10.98
CA TYR A 76 14.75 7.80 9.54
C TYR A 76 15.20 6.43 9.03
N SER A 77 16.27 5.85 9.59
CA SER A 77 16.71 4.49 9.19
C SER A 77 15.67 3.45 9.57
N SER A 78 15.16 3.48 10.79
CA SER A 78 14.07 2.59 11.22
C SER A 78 12.79 2.81 10.42
N CYS A 79 12.48 4.06 10.06
CA CYS A 79 11.34 4.36 9.20
C CYS A 79 11.53 3.78 7.79
N ALA A 80 12.75 3.80 7.24
CA ALA A 80 13.05 3.19 5.95
C ALA A 80 12.84 1.66 5.98
N GLU A 81 13.33 0.98 7.02
CA GLU A 81 13.13 -0.47 7.23
C GLU A 81 11.64 -0.84 7.27
N ASN A 82 10.84 -0.09 8.04
CA ASN A 82 9.38 -0.31 8.09
C ASN A 82 8.70 -0.16 6.71
N TYR A 83 9.17 0.76 5.87
CA TYR A 83 8.65 0.91 4.52
C TYR A 83 9.11 -0.20 3.59
N ASP A 84 10.32 -0.74 3.77
CA ASP A 84 10.82 -1.89 3.03
C ASP A 84 9.96 -3.14 3.32
N ASP A 85 9.70 -3.42 4.60
CA ASP A 85 8.80 -4.49 5.04
C ASP A 85 7.38 -4.32 4.50
N PHE A 86 6.85 -3.10 4.55
CA PHE A 86 5.54 -2.77 3.99
C PHE A 86 5.48 -3.04 2.48
N ILE A 87 6.50 -2.64 1.72
CA ILE A 87 6.59 -2.89 0.28
C ILE A 87 6.67 -4.40 0.02
N GLY A 88 7.51 -5.13 0.75
CA GLY A 88 7.63 -6.58 0.63
C GLY A 88 6.31 -7.31 0.88
N ASN A 89 5.59 -6.92 1.94
CA ASN A 89 4.27 -7.47 2.26
C ASN A 89 3.23 -7.19 1.16
N LEU A 90 3.23 -5.99 0.58
CA LEU A 90 2.34 -5.66 -0.53
C LEU A 90 2.67 -6.45 -1.80
N GLN A 91 3.95 -6.65 -2.12
CA GLN A 91 4.37 -7.46 -3.27
C GLN A 91 3.95 -8.93 -3.08
N ASN A 92 4.11 -9.47 -1.88
CA ASN A 92 3.65 -10.81 -1.53
C ASN A 92 2.13 -10.93 -1.66
N GLY A 93 1.38 -9.96 -1.14
CA GLY A 93 -0.07 -9.88 -1.29
C GLY A 93 -0.50 -9.84 -2.76
N GLN A 94 0.16 -9.04 -3.59
CA GLN A 94 -0.09 -8.99 -5.03
C GLN A 94 0.15 -10.34 -5.73
N GLY A 95 1.23 -11.04 -5.34
CA GLY A 95 1.56 -12.37 -5.84
C GLY A 95 0.50 -13.40 -5.48
N CYS A 96 0.04 -13.42 -4.23
CA CYS A 96 -1.03 -14.31 -3.77
C CYS A 96 -2.34 -14.06 -4.50
N SER A 97 -2.73 -12.81 -4.73
CA SER A 97 -3.98 -12.49 -5.43
C SER A 97 -3.92 -12.88 -6.91
N ARG A 98 -2.78 -12.67 -7.58
CA ARG A 98 -2.54 -13.15 -8.95
C ARG A 98 -2.55 -14.68 -9.07
N ALA A 99 -2.03 -15.41 -8.07
CA ALA A 99 -2.07 -16.87 -8.04
C ALA A 99 -3.50 -17.42 -7.86
N ARG A 100 -4.34 -16.70 -7.09
CA ARG A 100 -5.74 -17.07 -6.85
C ARG A 100 -6.58 -16.94 -8.12
N THR A 101 -6.38 -15.89 -8.92
CA THR A 101 -7.08 -15.71 -10.20
C THR A 101 -6.66 -16.72 -11.25
N THR A 102 -5.37 -17.10 -11.31
CA THR A 102 -4.91 -18.16 -12.23
C THR A 102 -5.48 -19.53 -11.87
N THR A 103 -5.68 -19.82 -10.57
CA THR A 103 -6.25 -21.09 -10.12
C THR A 103 -7.76 -21.15 -10.39
N ALA A 104 -8.49 -20.04 -10.19
CA ALA A 104 -9.90 -19.94 -10.53
C ALA A 104 -10.15 -20.09 -12.04
N SER A 105 -9.27 -19.53 -12.87
CA SER A 105 -9.38 -19.62 -14.33
C SER A 105 -9.08 -21.03 -14.88
N ARG A 106 -8.21 -21.82 -14.23
CA ARG A 106 -7.97 -23.23 -14.62
C ARG A 106 -9.11 -24.18 -14.28
N ARG A 107 -9.94 -23.85 -13.29
CA ARG A 107 -11.02 -24.73 -12.80
C ARG A 107 -12.26 -24.75 -13.71
N TRP A 108 -12.36 -23.82 -14.66
CA TRP A 108 -13.51 -23.67 -15.57
C TRP A 108 -13.21 -24.01 -17.04
N ARG A 109 -12.23 -24.87 -17.33
CA ARG A 109 -12.18 -25.45 -18.69
C ARG A 109 -13.27 -26.51 -18.80
N PRO A 110 -14.31 -26.32 -19.63
CA PRO A 110 -15.21 -27.44 -19.95
C PRO A 110 -14.39 -28.53 -20.66
N PRO A 111 -14.67 -29.81 -20.39
CA PRO A 111 -14.06 -30.91 -21.14
C PRO A 111 -14.43 -30.82 -22.63
N PRO A 112 -13.59 -31.40 -23.52
CA PRO A 112 -13.80 -31.37 -24.97
C PRO A 112 -15.10 -32.02 -25.40
#